data_AF-A0A946KMN2-F1
#
_entry.id   AF-A0A946KMN2-F1
#
_cell.length_a   1.000
_cell.length_b   1.000
_cell.length_c   1.000
_cell.angle_alpha   90.00
_cell.angle_beta   90.00
_cell.angle_gamma   90.00
#
_symmetry.space_group_name_H-M   'P 1'
#
loop_
_entity.id
_entity.type
_entity.pdbx_description
1 polymer ?
#
loop_
_entity_poly.entity_id
_entity_poly.type
_entity_poly.pdbx_seq_one_letter_code
_entity_poly.pdbx_strand_id
1 'polypeptide(L)'
;VAHGVAGIAGVDTRRLTRHLRNEGAMPGAFGTADQATLTAAAASAVSTDGVDMVAGVTCEQAYTVASTGGGRRIVAYDLGIKGTILRHLSALGEVTVVPASTTAADVLAMAPDGVFLSNGPGDPEPLEHVRTAVGQLLDEVPLFGICLGHQVLAGALGGETFKLPFGHHGGNHPVRNLVTGSVEITSQNHNYCVADGSIPAVDLTHVNLNDQTVEGISCQSVPAFSVQYHPEAGPGPHDSRYLFDDFERLMESHPVGGR
;
A
#
# COMPACT_ATOMS: atom_id res chain seq x y z
N VAL A 1 -6.33 -21.17 18.49
CA VAL A 1 -5.00 -21.35 19.13
C VAL A 1 -3.91 -21.77 18.13
N ALA A 2 -4.23 -22.41 16.99
CA ALA A 2 -3.23 -22.88 16.01
C ALA A 2 -2.19 -21.83 15.55
N HIS A 3 -2.51 -20.53 15.61
CA HIS A 3 -1.62 -19.44 15.23
C HIS A 3 -1.12 -18.60 16.41
N GLY A 4 -1.37 -18.99 17.67
CA GLY A 4 -0.95 -18.20 18.84
C GLY A 4 -1.65 -16.83 18.99
N VAL A 5 -2.67 -16.54 18.18
CA VAL A 5 -3.40 -15.25 18.20
C VAL A 5 -4.53 -15.28 19.23
N ALA A 6 -4.59 -14.27 20.08
CA ALA A 6 -5.67 -14.05 21.03
C ALA A 6 -6.92 -13.47 20.34
N GLY A 7 -8.11 -13.82 20.83
CA GLY A 7 -9.38 -13.29 20.33
C GLY A 7 -10.41 -13.18 21.44
N ILE A 8 -11.33 -12.22 21.30
CA ILE A 8 -12.43 -11.97 22.22
C ILE A 8 -13.75 -11.87 21.44
N ALA A 9 -14.83 -12.40 22.00
CA ALA A 9 -16.17 -12.38 21.43
C ALA A 9 -17.21 -12.02 22.50
N GLY A 10 -18.44 -11.72 22.08
CA GLY A 10 -19.55 -11.38 23.00
C GLY A 10 -19.51 -9.95 23.56
N VAL A 11 -18.68 -9.08 22.99
CA VAL A 11 -18.62 -7.65 23.32
C VAL A 11 -19.49 -6.81 22.38
N ASP A 12 -19.92 -5.63 22.83
CA ASP A 12 -20.63 -4.66 21.99
C ASP A 12 -19.66 -3.97 21.02
N THR A 13 -19.38 -4.64 19.90
CA THR A 13 -18.52 -4.11 18.85
C THR A 13 -19.09 -2.86 18.20
N ARG A 14 -20.41 -2.67 18.17
CA ARG A 14 -21.04 -1.44 17.66
C ARG A 14 -20.70 -0.24 18.54
N ARG A 15 -20.72 -0.39 19.86
CA ARG A 15 -20.26 0.65 20.80
C ARG A 15 -18.78 0.95 20.58
N LEU A 16 -17.93 -0.07 20.44
CA LEU A 16 -16.51 0.11 20.19
C LEU A 16 -16.25 0.87 18.88
N THR A 17 -16.90 0.49 17.77
CA THR A 17 -16.79 1.19 16.49
C THR A 17 -17.20 2.67 16.60
N ARG A 18 -18.30 2.97 17.31
CA ARG A 18 -18.73 4.35 17.54
C ARG A 18 -17.72 5.14 18.37
N HIS A 19 -17.09 4.50 19.35
CA HIS A 19 -16.08 5.13 20.19
C HIS A 19 -14.84 5.50 19.35
N LEU A 20 -14.29 4.54 18.59
CA LEU A 20 -13.15 4.80 17.69
C LEU A 20 -13.46 5.86 16.62
N ARG A 21 -14.68 5.87 16.07
CA ARG A 21 -15.09 6.90 15.11
C ARG A 21 -15.12 8.30 15.72
N ASN A 22 -15.52 8.42 16.99
CA ASN A 22 -15.70 9.71 17.65
C ASN A 22 -14.38 10.23 18.26
N GLU A 23 -13.56 9.34 18.83
CA GLU A 23 -12.35 9.69 19.59
C GLU A 23 -11.06 9.43 18.81
N GLY A 24 -11.15 8.77 17.65
CA GLY A 24 -10.01 8.30 16.88
C GLY A 24 -9.50 6.92 17.30
N ALA A 25 -8.55 6.40 16.54
CA ALA A 25 -7.82 5.19 16.84
C ALA A 25 -7.02 5.37 18.14
N MET A 26 -7.08 4.37 18.99
CA MET A 26 -6.43 4.39 20.30
C MET A 26 -5.86 3.02 20.64
N PRO A 27 -4.80 2.96 21.45
CA PRO A 27 -4.32 1.70 21.99
C PRO A 27 -5.39 0.99 22.83
N GLY A 28 -5.37 -0.33 22.81
CA GLY A 28 -6.27 -1.17 23.59
C GLY A 28 -5.60 -2.46 24.02
N ALA A 29 -6.04 -3.00 25.15
CA ALA A 29 -5.59 -4.30 25.65
C ALA A 29 -6.79 -5.13 26.10
N PHE A 30 -6.73 -6.44 25.87
CA PHE A 30 -7.72 -7.41 26.33
C PHE A 30 -7.01 -8.69 26.77
N GLY A 31 -7.63 -9.44 27.69
CA GLY A 31 -7.07 -10.67 28.20
C GLY A 31 -7.76 -11.11 29.49
N THR A 32 -7.15 -12.06 30.20
CA THR A 32 -7.66 -12.61 31.46
C THR A 32 -7.03 -11.97 32.70
N ALA A 33 -6.12 -11.01 32.52
CA ALA A 33 -5.51 -10.26 33.62
C ALA A 33 -6.51 -9.27 34.25
N ASP A 34 -6.16 -8.75 35.44
CA ASP A 34 -6.98 -7.72 36.07
C ASP A 34 -7.00 -6.40 35.28
N GLN A 35 -8.00 -5.57 35.56
CA GLN A 35 -8.22 -4.31 34.85
C GLN A 35 -7.03 -3.36 34.96
N ALA A 36 -6.34 -3.30 36.11
CA ALA A 36 -5.21 -2.41 36.31
C ALA A 36 -4.04 -2.79 35.38
N THR A 37 -3.77 -4.09 35.27
CA THR A 37 -2.76 -4.65 34.38
C THR A 37 -3.09 -4.38 32.92
N LEU A 38 -4.33 -4.62 32.50
CA LEU A 38 -4.77 -4.36 31.12
C LEU A 38 -4.74 -2.85 30.79
N THR A 39 -5.11 -1.99 31.73
CA THR A 39 -5.06 -0.53 31.55
C THR A 39 -3.62 -0.05 31.38
N ALA A 40 -2.70 -0.55 32.21
CA ALA A 40 -1.28 -0.25 32.09
C ALA A 40 -0.71 -0.73 30.75
N ALA A 41 -1.07 -1.95 30.32
CA ALA A 41 -0.65 -2.50 29.04
C ALA A 41 -1.14 -1.67 27.84
N ALA A 42 -2.40 -1.24 27.86
CA ALA A 42 -2.95 -0.36 26.83
C ALA A 42 -2.21 1.00 26.81
N ALA A 43 -1.95 1.59 27.97
CA ALA A 43 -1.25 2.88 28.07
C ALA A 43 0.22 2.81 27.63
N SER A 44 0.87 1.65 27.78
CA SER A 44 2.26 1.43 27.37
C SER A 44 2.41 0.93 25.92
N ALA A 45 1.32 0.66 25.22
CA ALA A 45 1.38 0.12 23.87
C ALA A 45 2.00 1.15 22.91
N VAL A 46 2.98 0.67 22.14
CA VAL A 46 3.71 1.49 21.16
C VAL A 46 2.77 1.81 19.99
N SER A 47 2.69 3.10 19.63
CA SER A 47 1.93 3.53 18.45
C SER A 47 2.58 3.02 17.16
N THR A 48 1.81 2.97 16.09
CA THR A 48 2.34 2.73 14.73
C THR A 48 3.11 3.93 14.18
N ASP A 49 2.98 5.09 14.81
CA ASP A 49 3.44 6.39 14.30
C ASP A 49 4.95 6.51 14.48
N GLY A 50 5.65 6.89 13.41
CA GLY A 50 7.11 6.99 13.40
C GLY A 50 7.85 5.65 13.55
N VAL A 51 7.17 4.51 13.40
CA VAL A 51 7.78 3.17 13.51
C VAL A 51 7.82 2.48 12.15
N ASP A 52 9.02 2.07 11.73
CA ASP A 52 9.20 1.20 10.58
C ASP A 52 8.72 -0.22 10.93
N MET A 53 7.45 -0.48 10.65
CA MET A 53 6.86 -1.82 10.77
C MET A 53 7.18 -2.72 9.58
N VAL A 54 7.64 -2.16 8.46
CA VAL A 54 8.02 -2.91 7.26
C VAL A 54 9.21 -3.82 7.55
N ALA A 55 10.18 -3.33 8.31
CA ALA A 55 11.34 -4.11 8.75
C ALA A 55 10.96 -5.41 9.49
N GLY A 56 9.77 -5.49 10.10
CA GLY A 56 9.28 -6.68 10.78
C GLY A 56 8.52 -7.68 9.91
N VAL A 57 8.20 -7.32 8.65
CA VAL A 57 7.35 -8.15 7.76
C VAL A 57 7.91 -8.36 6.35
N THR A 58 8.87 -7.55 5.90
CA THR A 58 9.57 -7.77 4.63
C THR A 58 10.26 -9.13 4.60
N CYS A 59 10.35 -9.75 3.41
CA CYS A 59 11.14 -10.96 3.24
C CYS A 59 12.63 -10.74 3.59
N GLU A 60 13.29 -11.77 4.11
CA GLU A 60 14.72 -11.73 4.45
C GLU A 60 15.63 -11.81 3.21
N GLN A 61 15.19 -12.56 2.20
CA GLN A 61 15.91 -12.78 0.95
C GLN A 61 14.95 -12.65 -0.23
N ALA A 62 15.49 -12.24 -1.38
CA ALA A 62 14.71 -12.18 -2.60
C ALA A 62 14.25 -13.58 -3.02
N TYR A 63 13.03 -13.67 -3.56
CA TYR A 63 12.45 -14.91 -4.06
C TYR A 63 11.63 -14.66 -5.33
N THR A 64 11.49 -15.69 -6.15
CA THR A 64 10.77 -15.59 -7.42
C THR A 64 9.41 -16.28 -7.33
N VAL A 65 8.39 -15.58 -7.81
CA VAL A 65 7.06 -16.14 -8.11
C VAL A 65 7.01 -16.37 -9.61
N ALA A 66 6.84 -17.63 -9.99
CA ALA A 66 6.78 -18.02 -11.39
C ALA A 66 5.60 -17.35 -12.12
N SER A 67 5.83 -16.98 -13.37
CA SER A 67 4.76 -16.54 -14.27
C SER A 67 3.70 -17.64 -14.40
N THR A 68 2.45 -17.23 -14.28
CA THR A 68 1.25 -17.99 -14.65
C THR A 68 0.66 -17.53 -15.97
N GLY A 69 1.17 -16.43 -16.52
CA GLY A 69 0.79 -15.77 -17.77
C GLY A 69 1.70 -14.58 -18.07
N GLY A 70 1.64 -14.11 -19.31
CA GLY A 70 2.43 -12.96 -19.77
C GLY A 70 3.94 -13.22 -19.81
N GLY A 71 4.70 -12.20 -20.21
CA GLY A 71 6.15 -12.29 -20.44
C GLY A 71 6.96 -11.22 -19.74
N ARG A 72 6.35 -10.47 -18.81
CA ARG A 72 7.00 -9.37 -18.11
C ARG A 72 7.99 -9.89 -17.07
N ARG A 73 9.01 -9.09 -16.78
CA ARG A 73 9.90 -9.24 -15.63
C ARG A 73 9.57 -8.12 -14.65
N ILE A 74 8.96 -8.49 -13.53
CA ILE A 74 8.51 -7.52 -12.53
C ILE A 74 9.38 -7.68 -11.29
N VAL A 75 9.91 -6.57 -10.76
CA VAL A 75 10.52 -6.56 -9.43
C VAL A 75 9.52 -5.95 -8.45
N ALA A 76 9.17 -6.67 -7.40
CA ALA A 76 8.23 -6.21 -6.38
C ALA A 76 8.94 -5.97 -5.05
N TYR A 77 8.91 -4.74 -4.54
CA TYR A 77 9.34 -4.46 -3.16
C TYR A 77 8.35 -5.08 -2.18
N ASP A 78 8.86 -5.95 -1.31
CA ASP A 78 8.08 -6.52 -0.22
C ASP A 78 8.03 -5.55 0.96
N LEU A 79 6.97 -4.75 1.00
CA LEU A 79 6.67 -3.89 2.14
C LEU A 79 5.72 -4.58 3.15
N GLY A 80 5.49 -5.90 3.01
CA GLY A 80 4.40 -6.64 3.65
C GLY A 80 3.36 -7.11 2.62
N ILE A 81 3.84 -7.59 1.47
CA ILE A 81 3.02 -7.86 0.28
C ILE A 81 1.94 -8.93 0.54
N LYS A 82 0.70 -8.63 0.13
CA LYS A 82 -0.37 -9.63 0.14
C LYS A 82 -0.18 -10.64 -0.99
N GLY A 83 -0.36 -11.93 -0.68
CA GLY A 83 -0.30 -13.00 -1.70
C GLY A 83 -1.35 -12.87 -2.81
N THR A 84 -2.42 -12.11 -2.61
CA THR A 84 -3.40 -11.74 -3.66
C THR A 84 -2.77 -10.87 -4.74
N ILE A 85 -1.93 -9.90 -4.37
CA ILE A 85 -1.18 -9.05 -5.32
C ILE A 85 -0.29 -9.92 -6.20
N LEU A 86 0.46 -10.84 -5.58
CA LEU A 86 1.37 -11.74 -6.31
C LEU A 86 0.63 -12.60 -7.34
N ARG A 87 -0.62 -13.01 -7.07
CA ARG A 87 -1.44 -13.73 -8.06
C ARG A 87 -1.81 -12.88 -9.27
N HIS A 88 -2.02 -11.58 -9.10
CA HIS A 88 -2.30 -10.68 -10.21
C HIS A 88 -1.02 -10.35 -11.00
N LEU A 89 0.08 -10.02 -10.31
CA LEU A 89 1.35 -9.74 -10.97
C LEU A 89 1.90 -10.95 -11.73
N SER A 90 1.77 -12.16 -11.17
CA SER A 90 2.20 -13.40 -11.85
C SER A 90 1.38 -13.74 -13.09
N ALA A 91 0.21 -13.12 -13.31
CA ALA A 91 -0.52 -13.25 -14.56
C ALA A 91 0.04 -12.36 -15.69
N LEU A 92 0.80 -11.32 -15.33
CA LEU A 92 1.49 -10.41 -16.26
C LEU A 92 2.91 -10.90 -16.60
N GLY A 93 3.55 -11.63 -15.68
CA GLY A 93 4.91 -12.12 -15.89
C GLY A 93 5.56 -12.77 -14.67
N GLU A 94 6.86 -13.00 -14.74
CA GLU A 94 7.66 -13.48 -13.61
C GLU A 94 7.88 -12.33 -12.61
N VAL A 95 7.73 -12.62 -11.31
CA VAL A 95 7.86 -11.62 -10.25
C VAL A 95 9.03 -11.97 -9.34
N THR A 96 10.06 -11.13 -9.31
CA THR A 96 11.13 -11.20 -8.31
C THR A 96 10.75 -10.29 -7.14
N VAL A 97 10.41 -10.89 -6.01
CA VAL A 97 10.08 -10.18 -4.78
C VAL A 97 11.38 -9.91 -4.03
N VAL A 98 11.61 -8.65 -3.65
CA VAL A 98 12.85 -8.20 -3.02
C VAL A 98 12.59 -7.57 -1.64
N PRO A 99 13.53 -7.69 -0.68
CA PRO A 99 13.41 -7.02 0.61
C PRO A 99 13.24 -5.50 0.47
N ALA A 100 12.55 -4.87 1.42
CA ALA A 100 12.39 -3.41 1.49
C ALA A 100 13.71 -2.62 1.45
N SER A 101 14.81 -3.22 1.91
CA SER A 101 16.15 -2.64 1.93
C SER A 101 16.91 -2.71 0.59
N THR A 102 16.34 -3.34 -0.43
CA THR A 102 17.00 -3.53 -1.74
C THR A 102 17.26 -2.20 -2.41
N THR A 103 18.47 -1.99 -2.92
CA THR A 103 18.85 -0.72 -3.55
C THR A 103 18.30 -0.60 -4.96
N ALA A 104 18.09 0.63 -5.44
CA ALA A 104 17.67 0.87 -6.82
C ALA A 104 18.65 0.27 -7.84
N ALA A 105 19.96 0.35 -7.56
CA ALA A 105 20.99 -0.21 -8.42
C ALA A 105 20.84 -1.74 -8.56
N ASP A 106 20.59 -2.45 -7.46
CA ASP A 106 20.37 -3.90 -7.49
C ASP A 106 19.08 -4.25 -8.24
N VAL A 107 18.01 -3.47 -8.06
CA VAL A 107 16.76 -3.63 -8.82
C VAL A 107 17.00 -3.46 -10.31
N LEU A 108 17.66 -2.38 -10.73
CA LEU A 108 17.95 -2.09 -12.14
C LEU A 108 18.87 -3.15 -12.77
N ALA A 109 19.79 -3.73 -12.00
CA ALA A 109 20.65 -4.83 -12.46
C ALA A 109 19.86 -6.09 -12.83
N MET A 110 18.63 -6.26 -12.31
CA MET A 110 17.73 -7.35 -12.70
C MET A 110 17.04 -7.11 -14.05
N ALA A 111 17.21 -5.93 -14.65
CA ALA A 111 16.57 -5.48 -15.88
C ALA A 111 15.04 -5.73 -15.90
N PRO A 112 14.30 -5.21 -14.90
CA PRO A 112 12.85 -5.34 -14.86
C PRO A 112 12.19 -4.57 -16.02
N ASP A 113 11.05 -5.07 -16.49
CA ASP A 113 10.14 -4.31 -17.36
C ASP A 113 9.27 -3.35 -16.55
N GLY A 114 9.10 -3.62 -15.24
CA GLY A 114 8.35 -2.78 -14.30
C GLY A 114 8.71 -3.07 -12.84
N VAL A 115 8.55 -2.05 -12.00
CA VAL A 115 8.71 -2.15 -10.54
C VAL A 115 7.37 -1.95 -9.85
N PHE A 116 7.06 -2.84 -8.91
CA PHE A 116 5.85 -2.79 -8.12
C PHE A 116 6.16 -2.49 -6.64
N LEU A 117 5.43 -1.56 -6.04
CA LEU A 117 5.55 -1.17 -4.63
C LEU A 117 4.33 -1.71 -3.87
N SER A 118 4.55 -2.68 -2.98
CA SER A 118 3.44 -3.37 -2.32
C SER A 118 2.75 -2.56 -1.24
N ASN A 119 1.63 -3.09 -0.77
CA ASN A 119 1.06 -2.70 0.51
C ASN A 119 2.01 -3.03 1.66
N GLY A 120 1.72 -2.47 2.84
CA GLY A 120 2.46 -2.77 4.06
C GLY A 120 1.83 -2.17 5.31
N PRO A 121 2.37 -2.49 6.50
CA PRO A 121 1.93 -1.93 7.77
C PRO A 121 2.64 -0.60 8.09
N GLY A 122 2.06 0.13 9.04
CA GLY A 122 2.75 1.23 9.71
C GLY A 122 2.72 2.56 8.98
N ASP A 123 3.59 3.46 9.45
CA ASP A 123 3.76 4.82 8.97
C ASP A 123 4.71 4.86 7.76
N PRO A 124 4.37 5.56 6.65
CA PRO A 124 5.31 5.75 5.54
C PRO A 124 6.48 6.70 5.86
N GLU A 125 6.35 7.60 6.84
CA GLU A 125 7.38 8.60 7.18
C GLU A 125 8.77 7.98 7.49
N PRO A 126 8.91 6.95 8.36
CA PRO A 126 10.21 6.35 8.66
C PRO A 126 10.85 5.59 7.49
N LEU A 127 10.15 5.39 6.37
CA LEU A 127 10.64 4.64 5.21
C LEU A 127 11.51 5.48 4.27
N GLU A 128 12.37 6.35 4.81
CA GLU A 128 13.28 7.20 4.02
C GLU A 128 14.17 6.39 3.07
N HIS A 129 14.65 5.23 3.52
CA HIS A 129 15.47 4.34 2.71
C HIS A 129 14.71 3.80 1.49
N VAL A 130 13.45 3.40 1.65
CA VAL A 130 12.60 2.94 0.54
C VAL A 130 12.27 4.10 -0.41
N ARG A 131 11.89 5.26 0.14
CA ARG A 131 11.59 6.46 -0.67
C ARG A 131 12.79 6.90 -1.50
N THR A 132 14.00 6.82 -0.93
CA THR A 132 15.24 7.13 -1.64
C THR A 132 15.47 6.16 -2.80
N ALA A 133 15.32 4.86 -2.58
CA ALA A 133 15.45 3.86 -3.65
C ALA A 133 14.38 4.07 -4.74
N VAL A 134 13.13 4.29 -4.37
CA VAL A 134 12.03 4.56 -5.30
C VAL A 134 12.28 5.83 -6.11
N GLY A 135 12.78 6.90 -5.49
CA GLY A 135 13.13 8.13 -6.19
C GLY A 135 14.18 7.93 -7.28
N GLN A 136 15.13 7.01 -7.08
CA GLN A 136 16.15 6.64 -8.07
C GLN A 136 15.60 5.77 -9.21
N LEU A 137 14.41 5.19 -9.06
CA LEU A 137 13.77 4.33 -10.07
C LEU A 137 12.78 5.08 -10.97
N LEU A 138 12.29 6.26 -10.55
CA LEU A 138 11.21 7.00 -11.22
C LEU A 138 11.45 7.23 -12.72
N ASP A 139 12.67 7.61 -13.12
CA ASP A 139 13.02 7.91 -14.52
C ASP A 139 13.56 6.69 -15.31
N GLU A 140 13.71 5.55 -14.64
CA GLU A 140 14.45 4.40 -15.17
C GLU A 140 13.53 3.24 -15.59
N VAL A 141 12.40 3.06 -14.90
CA VAL A 141 11.49 1.92 -15.10
C VAL A 141 10.06 2.31 -14.75
N PRO A 142 9.02 1.70 -15.36
CA PRO A 142 7.64 1.87 -14.97
C PRO A 142 7.34 1.47 -13.52
N LEU A 143 6.63 2.30 -12.76
CA LEU A 143 6.26 2.05 -11.36
C LEU A 143 4.75 1.96 -11.13
N PHE A 144 4.34 0.99 -10.31
CA PHE A 144 2.98 0.94 -9.76
C PHE A 144 2.99 0.68 -8.25
N GLY A 145 2.34 1.56 -7.47
CA GLY A 145 2.24 1.44 -6.02
C GLY A 145 0.82 1.18 -5.50
N ILE A 146 0.69 0.33 -4.49
CA ILE A 146 -0.59 0.02 -3.81
C ILE A 146 -0.48 0.30 -2.31
N CYS A 147 -1.44 1.04 -1.74
CA CYS A 147 -1.56 1.34 -0.30
C CYS A 147 -0.29 2.00 0.26
N LEU A 148 0.55 1.28 1.01
CA LEU A 148 1.84 1.81 1.46
C LEU A 148 2.74 2.19 0.26
N GLY A 149 2.73 1.40 -0.81
CA GLY A 149 3.45 1.72 -2.05
C GLY A 149 2.97 3.02 -2.71
N HIS A 150 1.70 3.40 -2.54
CA HIS A 150 1.18 4.70 -2.97
C HIS A 150 1.79 5.84 -2.16
N GLN A 151 1.86 5.68 -0.84
CA GLN A 151 2.43 6.68 0.08
C GLN A 151 3.95 6.81 -0.09
N VAL A 152 4.65 5.68 -0.31
CA VAL A 152 6.09 5.68 -0.62
C VAL A 152 6.37 6.37 -1.94
N LEU A 153 5.60 6.08 -2.99
CA LEU A 153 5.73 6.77 -4.28
C LEU A 153 5.49 8.28 -4.12
N ALA A 154 4.40 8.66 -3.44
CA ALA A 154 4.09 10.05 -3.14
C ALA A 154 5.23 10.74 -2.38
N GLY A 155 5.77 10.11 -1.34
CA GLY A 155 6.88 10.64 -0.56
C GLY A 155 8.19 10.75 -1.37
N ALA A 156 8.46 9.82 -2.29
CA ALA A 156 9.60 9.90 -3.20
C ALA A 156 9.47 11.08 -4.19
N LEU A 157 8.24 11.49 -4.50
CA LEU A 157 7.90 12.67 -5.30
C LEU A 157 7.85 13.97 -4.47
N GLY A 158 8.21 13.92 -3.18
CA GLY A 158 8.20 15.07 -2.26
C GLY A 158 6.83 15.36 -1.64
N GLY A 159 5.86 14.46 -1.77
CA GLY A 159 4.54 14.58 -1.16
C GLY A 159 4.55 14.40 0.35
N GLU A 160 3.55 14.99 1.00
CA GLU A 160 3.31 14.88 2.42
C GLU A 160 2.24 13.82 2.71
N THR A 161 2.34 13.17 3.86
CA THR A 161 1.33 12.22 4.35
C THR A 161 0.83 12.63 5.72
N PHE A 162 -0.43 12.33 6.00
CA PHE A 162 -1.03 12.59 7.31
C PHE A 162 -1.81 11.37 7.81
N LYS A 163 -1.97 11.27 9.12
CA LYS A 163 -2.73 10.19 9.77
C LYS A 163 -4.22 10.55 9.85
N LEU A 164 -5.07 9.63 9.41
CA LEU A 164 -6.52 9.69 9.56
C LEU A 164 -6.91 9.44 11.02
N PRO A 165 -8.04 10.01 11.50
CA PRO A 165 -8.50 9.78 12.86
C PRO A 165 -8.70 8.30 13.19
N PHE A 166 -9.27 7.50 12.27
CA PHE A 166 -9.52 6.06 12.48
C PHE A 166 -9.29 5.20 11.23
N GLY A 167 -8.73 5.79 10.16
CA GLY A 167 -8.42 5.12 8.90
C GLY A 167 -9.62 4.63 8.09
N HIS A 168 -9.31 4.00 6.96
CA HIS A 168 -10.28 3.30 6.11
C HIS A 168 -10.04 1.80 6.19
N HIS A 169 -11.04 1.07 6.69
CA HIS A 169 -10.96 -0.36 6.98
C HIS A 169 -12.28 -1.04 6.59
N GLY A 170 -12.40 -1.47 5.34
CA GLY A 170 -13.66 -2.02 4.83
C GLY A 170 -13.66 -2.31 3.34
N GLY A 171 -14.64 -3.11 2.89
CA GLY A 171 -14.81 -3.50 1.48
C GLY A 171 -15.95 -2.77 0.76
N ASN A 172 -16.36 -1.60 1.25
CA ASN A 172 -17.51 -0.86 0.77
C ASN A 172 -17.24 0.64 0.59
N HIS A 173 -15.96 1.03 0.43
CA HIS A 173 -15.60 2.43 0.27
C HIS A 173 -15.82 2.87 -1.19
N PRO A 174 -16.62 3.91 -1.44
CA PRO A 174 -16.84 4.43 -2.77
C PRO A 174 -15.69 5.35 -3.19
N VAL A 175 -15.00 5.02 -4.27
CA VAL A 175 -13.93 5.83 -4.85
C VAL A 175 -14.34 6.26 -6.25
N ARG A 176 -14.18 7.54 -6.57
CA ARG A 176 -14.42 8.05 -7.93
C ARG A 176 -13.11 8.09 -8.69
N ASN A 177 -13.08 7.44 -9.84
CA ASN A 177 -12.05 7.64 -10.85
C ASN A 177 -12.34 8.96 -11.59
N LEU A 178 -11.45 9.95 -11.47
CA LEU A 178 -11.62 11.28 -12.02
C LEU A 178 -11.36 11.34 -13.53
N VAL A 179 -10.61 10.38 -14.08
CA VAL A 179 -10.34 10.29 -15.52
C VAL A 179 -11.58 9.83 -16.27
N THR A 180 -12.28 8.82 -15.74
CA THR A 180 -13.45 8.21 -16.39
C THR A 180 -14.79 8.74 -15.86
N GLY A 181 -14.80 9.32 -14.66
CA GLY A 181 -16.02 9.69 -13.93
C GLY A 181 -16.75 8.52 -13.28
N SER A 182 -16.25 7.29 -13.40
CA SER A 182 -16.86 6.10 -12.80
C SER A 182 -16.66 6.06 -11.28
N VAL A 183 -17.54 5.32 -10.60
CA VAL A 183 -17.45 5.05 -9.17
C VAL A 183 -17.20 3.56 -8.97
N GLU A 184 -16.20 3.26 -8.17
CA GLU A 184 -15.75 1.93 -7.82
C GLU A 184 -16.02 1.69 -6.33
N ILE A 185 -16.44 0.48 -5.98
CA ILE A 185 -16.43 0.06 -4.58
C ILE A 185 -15.10 -0.62 -4.34
N THR A 186 -14.38 -0.21 -3.28
CA THR A 186 -13.00 -0.64 -3.05
C THR A 186 -12.80 -1.30 -1.68
N SER A 187 -11.74 -2.10 -1.60
CA SER A 187 -11.21 -2.61 -0.33
C SER A 187 -10.15 -1.66 0.21
N GLN A 188 -10.34 -1.17 1.43
CA GLN A 188 -9.47 -0.21 2.10
C GLN A 188 -8.90 -0.82 3.39
N ASN A 189 -7.62 -0.55 3.64
CA ASN A 189 -6.95 -0.91 4.89
C ASN A 189 -5.73 0.00 5.13
N HIS A 190 -5.97 1.26 5.50
CA HIS A 190 -4.90 2.24 5.74
C HIS A 190 -5.30 3.27 6.80
N ASN A 191 -4.30 3.77 7.54
CA ASN A 191 -4.46 4.86 8.51
C ASN A 191 -3.82 6.17 8.05
N TYR A 192 -3.04 6.15 6.98
CA TYR A 192 -2.36 7.33 6.45
C TYR A 192 -2.88 7.65 5.05
N CYS A 193 -2.87 8.92 4.70
CA CYS A 193 -3.25 9.41 3.38
C CYS A 193 -2.18 10.38 2.87
N VAL A 194 -2.03 10.45 1.55
CA VAL A 194 -1.31 11.53 0.90
C VAL A 194 -2.12 12.82 1.01
N ALA A 195 -1.46 13.92 1.38
CA ALA A 195 -2.08 15.23 1.46
C ALA A 195 -2.38 15.77 0.06
N ASP A 196 -3.62 16.22 -0.16
CA ASP A 196 -4.04 16.81 -1.43
C ASP A 196 -3.21 18.07 -1.76
N GLY A 197 -2.82 18.22 -3.02
CA GLY A 197 -1.96 19.31 -3.49
C GLY A 197 -0.51 19.30 -2.99
N SER A 198 -0.09 18.30 -2.20
CA SER A 198 1.29 18.25 -1.69
C SER A 198 2.33 17.85 -2.74
N ILE A 199 1.90 17.27 -3.86
CA ILE A 199 2.78 16.88 -4.97
C ILE A 199 2.45 17.75 -6.20
N PRO A 200 3.35 18.62 -6.66
CA PRO A 200 3.03 19.59 -7.71
C PRO A 200 2.96 19.02 -9.14
N ALA A 201 3.54 17.84 -9.40
CA ALA A 201 3.72 17.29 -10.76
C ALA A 201 3.00 15.95 -10.99
N VAL A 202 1.83 15.77 -10.37
CA VAL A 202 0.98 14.59 -10.52
C VAL A 202 -0.46 14.99 -10.82
N ASP A 203 -1.15 14.14 -11.58
CA ASP A 203 -2.59 14.22 -11.75
C ASP A 203 -3.27 13.40 -10.65
N LEU A 204 -4.23 14.00 -9.96
CA LEU A 204 -5.13 13.28 -9.05
C LEU A 204 -6.05 12.40 -9.89
N THR A 205 -5.97 11.08 -9.71
CA THR A 205 -6.75 10.12 -10.51
C THR A 205 -7.95 9.56 -9.77
N HIS A 206 -7.87 9.43 -8.44
CA HIS A 206 -8.93 8.84 -7.64
C HIS A 206 -9.16 9.62 -6.34
N VAL A 207 -10.43 9.75 -5.94
CA VAL A 207 -10.83 10.42 -4.70
C VAL A 207 -11.88 9.61 -3.95
N ASN A 208 -11.78 9.57 -2.63
CA ASN A 208 -12.77 8.92 -1.77
C ASN A 208 -14.04 9.77 -1.71
N LEU A 209 -15.21 9.16 -1.97
CA LEU A 209 -16.46 9.92 -1.97
C LEU A 209 -17.03 10.18 -0.58
N ASN A 210 -16.56 9.50 0.46
CA ASN A 210 -17.04 9.73 1.82
C ASN A 210 -16.42 10.97 2.47
N ASP A 211 -15.12 11.20 2.25
CA ASP A 211 -14.34 12.21 2.98
C ASP A 211 -13.35 13.01 2.11
N GLN A 212 -13.38 12.79 0.79
CA GLN A 212 -12.59 13.53 -0.21
C GLN A 212 -11.07 13.35 -0.09
N THR A 213 -10.60 12.28 0.55
CA THR A 213 -9.16 11.98 0.58
C THR A 213 -8.63 11.51 -0.77
N VAL A 214 -7.34 11.76 -1.02
CA VAL A 214 -6.62 11.25 -2.19
C VAL A 214 -6.61 9.73 -2.16
N GLU A 215 -7.02 9.10 -3.26
CA GLU A 215 -7.07 7.64 -3.41
C GLU A 215 -6.20 7.13 -4.57
N GLY A 216 -5.63 8.03 -5.38
CA GLY A 216 -4.74 7.65 -6.46
C GLY A 216 -4.17 8.84 -7.21
N ILE A 217 -2.96 8.66 -7.72
CA ILE A 217 -2.18 9.67 -8.45
C ILE A 217 -1.53 9.04 -9.69
N SER A 218 -1.27 9.86 -10.70
CA SER A 218 -0.45 9.50 -11.87
C SER A 218 0.58 10.60 -12.11
N CYS A 219 1.84 10.21 -12.35
CA CYS A 219 2.90 11.15 -12.67
C CYS A 219 2.78 11.66 -14.11
N GLN A 220 3.14 12.93 -14.33
CA GLN A 220 3.05 13.57 -15.64
C GLN A 220 4.28 13.31 -16.51
N SER A 221 5.47 13.26 -15.90
CA SER A 221 6.76 13.22 -16.62
C SER A 221 7.47 11.87 -16.54
N VAL A 222 7.06 11.00 -15.62
CA VAL A 222 7.67 9.70 -15.37
C VAL A 222 6.62 8.60 -15.43
N PRO A 223 6.96 7.37 -15.88
CA PRO A 223 6.00 6.28 -16.02
C PRO A 223 5.65 5.69 -14.66
N ALA A 224 4.91 6.42 -13.83
CA ALA A 224 4.54 5.98 -12.49
C ALA A 224 3.10 6.37 -12.13
N PHE A 225 2.38 5.47 -11.49
CA PHE A 225 1.09 5.75 -10.87
C PHE A 225 0.89 4.91 -9.61
N SER A 226 -0.10 5.26 -8.80
CA SER A 226 -0.42 4.48 -7.60
C SER A 226 -1.82 4.72 -7.08
N VAL A 227 -2.31 3.80 -6.25
CA VAL A 227 -3.61 3.91 -5.56
C VAL A 227 -3.51 3.55 -4.08
N GLN A 228 -4.32 4.20 -3.26
CA GLN A 228 -4.32 4.05 -1.80
C GLN A 228 -5.07 2.80 -1.32
N TYR A 229 -6.08 2.38 -2.07
CA TYR A 229 -6.89 1.19 -1.80
C TYR A 229 -6.26 -0.09 -2.38
N HIS A 230 -6.96 -1.22 -2.28
CA HIS A 230 -6.49 -2.55 -2.68
C HIS A 230 -7.22 -3.11 -3.92
N PRO A 231 -6.74 -2.83 -5.14
CA PRO A 231 -7.27 -3.39 -6.40
C PRO A 231 -7.31 -4.92 -6.44
N GLU A 232 -6.38 -5.59 -5.76
CA GLU A 232 -6.33 -7.04 -5.64
C GLU A 232 -7.41 -7.62 -4.72
N ALA A 233 -7.99 -6.76 -3.87
CA ALA A 233 -8.94 -7.13 -2.83
C ALA A 233 -8.43 -8.30 -1.95
N GLY A 234 -9.25 -9.33 -1.77
CA GLY A 234 -8.96 -10.49 -0.92
C GLY A 234 -8.84 -10.13 0.57
N PRO A 235 -9.95 -9.76 1.24
CA PRO A 235 -11.34 -9.74 0.76
C PRO A 235 -11.73 -8.44 0.03
N GLY A 236 -12.94 -8.37 -0.54
CA GLY A 236 -13.52 -7.14 -1.10
C GLY A 236 -13.98 -7.25 -2.56
N PRO A 237 -14.55 -6.16 -3.10
CA PRO A 237 -15.01 -6.03 -4.49
C PRO A 237 -13.85 -6.03 -5.50
N HIS A 238 -14.16 -6.22 -6.78
CA HIS A 238 -13.16 -6.42 -7.84
C HIS A 238 -13.12 -5.28 -8.87
N ASP A 239 -13.82 -4.19 -8.59
CA ASP A 239 -14.12 -3.09 -9.51
C ASP A 239 -12.83 -2.47 -10.08
N SER A 240 -11.77 -2.38 -9.26
CA SER A 240 -10.52 -1.69 -9.60
C SER A 240 -9.43 -2.58 -10.18
N ARG A 241 -9.71 -3.85 -10.51
CA ARG A 241 -8.68 -4.81 -10.98
C ARG A 241 -7.99 -4.39 -12.27
N TYR A 242 -8.64 -3.57 -13.09
CA TYR A 242 -8.08 -3.05 -14.34
C TYR A 242 -6.75 -2.31 -14.13
N LEU A 243 -6.46 -1.82 -12.91
CA LEU A 243 -5.19 -1.16 -12.61
C LEU A 243 -3.96 -2.06 -12.81
N PHE A 244 -4.12 -3.39 -12.73
CA PHE A 244 -3.05 -4.31 -13.13
C PHE A 244 -2.84 -4.32 -14.66
N ASP A 245 -3.91 -4.22 -15.43
CA ASP A 245 -3.83 -4.09 -16.89
C ASP A 245 -3.24 -2.72 -17.28
N ASP A 246 -3.52 -1.66 -16.51
CA ASP A 246 -2.92 -0.34 -16.69
C ASP A 246 -1.41 -0.39 -16.45
N PHE A 247 -0.96 -1.15 -15.45
CA PHE A 247 0.46 -1.38 -15.20
C PHE A 247 1.13 -2.15 -16.34
N GLU A 248 0.47 -3.17 -16.89
CA GLU A 248 0.98 -3.86 -18.08
C GLU A 248 1.14 -2.93 -19.29
N ARG A 249 0.14 -2.08 -19.56
CA ARG A 249 0.22 -1.09 -20.65
C ARG A 249 1.28 -0.02 -20.41
N LEU A 250 1.55 0.32 -19.15
CA LEU A 250 2.63 1.24 -18.79
C LEU A 250 3.99 0.62 -19.13
N MET A 251 4.20 -0.66 -18.80
CA MET A 251 5.39 -1.42 -19.18
C MET A 251 5.55 -1.56 -20.70
N GLU A 252 4.45 -1.67 -21.45
CA GLU A 252 4.47 -1.74 -22.92
C GLU A 252 4.89 -0.44 -23.59
N SER A 253 4.40 0.68 -23.07
CA SER A 253 4.63 2.00 -23.65
C SER A 253 6.00 2.58 -23.30
N HIS A 254 6.70 2.01 -22.30
CA HIS A 254 7.98 2.50 -21.79
C HIS A 254 8.99 1.34 -21.64
N PRO A 255 9.45 0.72 -22.73
CA PRO A 255 10.41 -0.37 -22.65
C PRO A 255 11.75 0.12 -22.08
N VAL A 256 12.25 -0.57 -21.05
CA VAL A 256 13.52 -0.25 -20.39
C VAL A 256 14.68 -0.39 -21.39
N GLY A 257 15.47 0.67 -21.55
CA GLY A 257 16.61 0.73 -22.48
C GLY A 257 16.27 1.24 -23.90
N GLY A 258 15.04 1.70 -24.16
CA GLY A 258 14.64 2.32 -25.42
C GLY A 258 14.54 3.85 -25.32
N ARG A 259 15.67 4.56 -25.43
CA ARG A 259 15.72 5.93 -25.95
C ARG A 259 16.53 5.94 -27.24
#